data_AF-A0AAX6BKS1-F1
#
_entry.id   AF-A0AAX6BKS1-F1
#
_cell.length_a   1.000
_cell.length_b   1.000
_cell.length_c   1.000
_cell.angle_alpha   90.00
_cell.angle_beta   90.00
_cell.angle_gamma   90.00
#
_symmetry.space_group_name_H-M   'P 1'
#
loop_
_entity.id
_entity.type
_entity.pdbx_description
1 polymer ?
#
loop_
_entity_poly.entity_id
_entity_poly.type
_entity_poly.pdbx_seq_one_letter_code
_entity_poly.pdbx_strand_id
1 'polypeptide(L)'
;MENNPKIILGIPGTWKDRQAFKDKFNESQQEFVYLGEHIGKLQTSEYFYQVEFVNEHIPHVAEAFELCGNGTFTKDDIETLQNHRSMAYIIAEGDHLSKFLKL
;
A
#
# COMPACT_ATOMS: atom_id res chain seq x y z
N MET A 1 -24.50 -2.50 -14.14
CA MET A 1 -23.18 -2.98 -13.67
C MET A 1 -23.23 -2.94 -12.16
N GLU A 2 -23.08 -4.08 -11.49
CA GLU A 2 -22.92 -4.08 -10.04
C GLU A 2 -21.65 -3.30 -9.70
N ASN A 3 -21.81 -2.26 -8.88
CA ASN A 3 -20.69 -1.45 -8.42
C ASN A 3 -20.11 -2.18 -7.20
N ASN A 4 -19.22 -3.12 -7.44
CA ASN A 4 -18.57 -3.85 -6.36
C ASN A 4 -17.82 -2.86 -5.46
N PRO A 5 -17.95 -2.98 -4.13
CA PRO A 5 -17.23 -2.11 -3.22
C PRO A 5 -15.72 -2.32 -3.43
N LYS A 6 -14.94 -1.24 -3.49
CA LYS A 6 -13.48 -1.33 -3.61
C LYS A 6 -12.84 -1.32 -2.23
N ILE A 7 -11.79 -2.12 -2.06
CA ILE A 7 -10.89 -2.07 -0.91
C ILE A 7 -9.70 -1.22 -1.31
N ILE A 8 -9.33 -0.29 -0.44
CA ILE A 8 -8.17 0.59 -0.65
C ILE A 8 -7.25 0.45 0.56
N LEU A 9 -6.05 -0.07 0.34
CA LEU A 9 -4.99 -0.08 1.35
C LEU A 9 -4.02 1.07 1.07
N GLY A 10 -3.96 2.03 1.98
CA GLY A 10 -2.97 3.11 1.94
C GLY A 10 -1.69 2.72 2.66
N ILE A 11 -0.57 2.77 1.94
CA ILE A 11 0.76 2.50 2.47
C ILE A 11 1.56 3.81 2.43
N PRO A 12 1.77 4.47 3.59
CA PRO A 12 2.66 5.62 3.67
C PRO A 12 4.11 5.22 3.49
N GLY A 13 4.89 6.11 2.86
CA GLY A 13 6.32 5.92 2.77
C GLY A 13 7.09 7.19 2.49
N THR A 14 8.40 7.05 2.64
CA THR A 14 9.40 8.12 2.42
C THR A 14 9.93 8.13 1.00
N TRP A 15 9.24 7.51 0.03
CA TRP A 15 9.67 7.44 -1.36
C TRP A 15 9.64 8.82 -2.02
N LYS A 16 10.65 9.15 -2.83
CA LYS A 16 10.74 10.46 -3.51
C LYS A 16 9.78 10.58 -4.69
N ASP A 17 9.49 9.44 -5.32
CA ASP A 17 8.72 9.31 -6.54
C ASP A 17 8.26 7.84 -6.67
N ARG A 18 7.41 7.59 -7.67
CA ARG A 18 6.88 6.25 -7.98
C ARG A 18 8.00 5.26 -8.28
N GLN A 19 9.11 5.69 -8.89
CA GLN A 19 10.21 4.78 -9.24
C GLN A 19 10.93 4.29 -7.98
N ALA A 20 11.19 5.17 -7.01
CA ALA A 20 11.76 4.79 -5.72
C ALA A 20 10.86 3.81 -4.96
N PHE A 21 9.53 3.97 -5.04
CA PHE A 21 8.60 2.99 -4.51
C PHE A 21 8.72 1.63 -5.22
N LYS A 22 8.76 1.62 -6.56
CA LYS A 22 8.93 0.39 -7.36
C LYS A 22 10.24 -0.33 -7.06
N ASP A 23 11.34 0.41 -6.97
CA ASP A 23 12.65 -0.14 -6.64
C ASP A 23 12.59 -0.80 -5.26
N LYS A 24 11.99 -0.11 -4.27
CA LYS A 24 11.85 -0.65 -2.92
C LYS A 24 10.94 -1.87 -2.84
N PHE A 25 9.85 -1.88 -3.61
CA PHE A 25 8.95 -3.01 -3.72
C PHE A 25 9.69 -4.24 -4.29
N ASN A 26 10.46 -4.06 -5.37
CA ASN A 26 11.20 -5.15 -6.02
C ASN A 26 12.38 -5.67 -5.20
N GLU A 27 13.00 -4.82 -4.34
CA GLU A 27 14.03 -5.26 -3.38
C GLU A 27 13.52 -6.30 -2.38
N SER A 28 12.21 -6.29 -2.07
CA SER A 28 11.62 -7.08 -0.98
C SER A 28 11.48 -8.59 -1.26
N GLN A 29 12.04 -9.11 -2.37
CA GLN A 29 12.05 -10.53 -2.73
C GLN A 29 10.66 -11.17 -2.59
N GLN A 30 9.70 -10.73 -3.39
CA GLN A 30 8.32 -11.24 -3.34
C GLN A 30 7.97 -12.04 -4.59
N GLU A 31 7.05 -13.00 -4.42
CA GLU A 31 6.30 -13.66 -5.50
C GLU A 31 5.50 -12.67 -6.36
N PHE A 32 5.37 -11.43 -5.90
CA PHE A 32 4.67 -10.33 -6.54
C PHE A 32 5.63 -9.45 -7.35
N VAL A 33 5.18 -9.04 -8.54
CA VAL A 33 5.93 -8.21 -9.48
C VAL A 33 5.16 -6.93 -9.75
N TYR A 34 5.87 -5.81 -9.85
CA TYR A 34 5.30 -4.53 -10.26
C TYR A 34 5.24 -4.44 -11.80
N LEU A 35 4.04 -4.33 -12.37
CA LEU A 35 3.74 -4.36 -13.80
C LEU A 35 2.93 -3.13 -14.22
N GLY A 36 3.59 -2.10 -14.74
CA GLY A 36 2.93 -0.87 -15.17
C GLY A 36 2.33 -0.11 -13.99
N GLU A 37 1.01 -0.14 -13.85
CA GLU A 37 0.25 0.46 -12.72
C GLU A 37 -0.31 -0.61 -11.76
N HIS A 38 0.15 -1.85 -11.86
CA HIS A 38 -0.37 -2.96 -11.08
C HIS A 38 0.73 -3.69 -10.32
N ILE A 39 0.35 -4.37 -9.24
CA ILE A 39 1.16 -5.39 -8.58
C ILE A 39 0.45 -6.73 -8.70
N GLY A 40 1.21 -7.80 -8.91
CA GLY A 40 0.59 -9.11 -8.92
C GLY A 40 1.53 -10.28 -9.08
N LYS A 41 0.98 -11.49 -8.93
CA LYS A 41 1.70 -12.74 -9.21
C LYS A 41 1.55 -13.10 -10.68
N LEU A 42 2.67 -13.25 -11.41
CA LEU A 42 2.66 -13.57 -12.84
C LEU A 42 1.87 -14.86 -13.17
N GLN A 43 1.86 -15.82 -12.26
CA GLN A 43 1.22 -17.12 -12.46
C GLN A 43 -0.24 -17.15 -11.97
N THR A 44 -0.79 -16.07 -11.42
CA THR A 44 -2.11 -16.09 -10.78
C THR A 44 -2.80 -14.74 -10.92
N SER A 45 -3.64 -14.61 -11.94
CA SER A 45 -4.38 -13.39 -12.28
C SER A 45 -5.34 -12.90 -11.20
N GLU A 46 -5.75 -13.77 -10.27
CA GLU A 46 -6.59 -13.39 -9.12
C GLU A 46 -5.88 -12.46 -8.12
N TYR A 47 -4.56 -12.37 -8.20
CA TYR A 47 -3.72 -11.49 -7.39
C TYR A 47 -3.16 -10.37 -8.26
N PHE A 48 -4.03 -9.60 -8.89
CA PHE A 48 -3.64 -8.43 -9.69
C PHE A 48 -4.36 -7.20 -9.14
N TYR A 49 -3.60 -6.28 -8.58
CA TYR A 49 -4.11 -5.12 -7.86
C TYR A 49 -3.59 -3.85 -8.50
N GLN A 50 -4.48 -2.87 -8.70
CA GLN A 50 -4.08 -1.56 -9.20
C GLN A 50 -3.36 -0.80 -8.08
N VAL A 51 -2.32 -0.04 -8.45
CA VAL A 51 -1.56 0.81 -7.55
C VAL A 51 -1.59 2.26 -8.01
N GLU A 52 -2.18 3.10 -7.17
CA GLU A 52 -2.11 4.55 -7.30
C GLU A 52 -1.03 5.10 -6.37
N PHE A 53 -0.08 5.85 -6.92
CA PHE A 53 0.97 6.49 -6.14
C PHE A 53 0.74 8.00 -6.11
N VAL A 54 0.74 8.57 -4.91
CA VAL A 54 0.61 10.00 -4.66
C VAL A 54 1.87 10.50 -3.98
N ASN A 55 2.48 11.54 -4.55
CA ASN A 55 3.67 12.19 -4.00
C ASN A 55 3.27 13.35 -3.08
N GLU A 56 2.57 13.01 -2.01
CA GLU A 56 2.04 13.98 -1.05
C GLU A 56 2.16 13.45 0.37
N HIS A 57 2.46 14.35 1.30
CA HIS A 57 2.33 14.10 2.73
C HIS A 57 0.85 14.26 3.11
N ILE A 58 0.24 13.20 3.64
CA ILE A 58 -1.15 13.22 4.06
C ILE A 58 -1.22 13.60 5.55
N PRO A 59 -1.85 14.73 5.90
CA PRO A 59 -1.97 15.15 7.29
C PRO A 59 -2.64 14.07 8.15
N HIS A 60 -2.24 13.98 9.42
CA HIS A 60 -2.83 13.10 10.43
C HIS A 60 -2.72 11.59 10.17
N VAL A 61 -1.99 11.13 9.13
CA VAL A 61 -1.75 9.68 8.93
C VAL A 61 -1.05 9.08 10.14
N ALA A 62 0.00 9.72 10.66
CA ALA A 62 0.69 9.22 11.85
C ALA A 62 -0.23 9.13 13.07
N GLU A 63 -1.06 10.16 13.31
CA GLU A 63 -2.04 10.19 14.41
C GLU A 63 -3.10 9.10 14.26
N ALA A 64 -3.59 8.85 13.04
CA ALA A 64 -4.55 7.79 12.77
C ALA A 64 -3.95 6.40 13.09
N PHE A 65 -2.69 6.16 12.72
CA PHE A 65 -2.00 4.92 13.04
C PHE A 65 -1.70 4.78 14.54
N GLU A 66 -1.35 5.87 15.23
CA GLU A 66 -1.13 5.87 16.68
C GLU A 66 -2.42 5.57 17.46
N LEU A 67 -3.52 6.22 17.10
CA LEU A 67 -4.82 6.07 17.78
C LEU A 67 -5.53 4.75 17.43
N CYS A 68 -5.53 4.37 16.16
CA CYS A 68 -6.25 3.18 15.69
C CYS A 68 -5.40 1.91 15.67
N GLY A 69 -4.07 2.03 15.79
CA GLY A 69 -3.14 0.89 15.75
C GLY A 69 -3.14 0.04 17.01
N ASN A 70 -3.91 0.40 18.05
CA ASN A 70 -4.08 -0.39 19.26
C ASN A 70 -2.75 -0.81 19.93
N GLY A 71 -1.75 0.09 19.92
CA GLY A 71 -0.42 -0.18 20.48
C GLY A 71 0.48 -1.10 19.65
N THR A 72 0.10 -1.42 18.41
CA THR A 72 0.90 -2.28 17.51
C THR A 72 2.14 -1.58 16.96
N PHE A 73 2.11 -0.24 16.85
CA PHE A 73 3.20 0.56 16.30
C PHE A 73 4.10 1.09 17.42
N THR A 74 5.41 0.99 17.20
CA THR A 74 6.42 1.57 18.08
C THR A 74 6.54 3.07 17.86
N LYS A 75 7.25 3.77 18.75
CA LYS A 75 7.51 5.21 18.55
C LYS A 75 8.29 5.49 17.27
N ASP A 76 9.28 4.66 16.94
CA ASP A 76 10.09 4.78 15.72
C ASP A 76 9.22 4.58 14.46
N ASP A 77 8.21 3.70 14.53
CA ASP A 77 7.23 3.55 13.46
C ASP A 77 6.40 4.83 13.29
N ILE A 78 5.91 5.41 14.39
CA ILE A 78 5.16 6.68 14.35
C ILE A 78 6.03 7.82 13.82
N GLU A 79 7.29 7.94 14.23
CA GLU A 79 8.22 8.94 13.69
C GLU A 79 8.48 8.74 12.19
N THR A 80 8.59 7.49 11.74
CA THR A 80 8.70 7.17 10.31
C THR A 80 7.45 7.59 9.55
N LEU A 81 6.26 7.33 10.12
CA LEU A 81 4.98 7.77 9.58
C LEU A 81 4.88 9.29 9.56
N GLN A 82 5.36 10.02 10.57
CA GLN A 82 5.36 11.49 10.57
C GLN A 82 6.22 12.07 9.44
N ASN A 83 7.30 11.38 9.08
CA ASN A 83 8.21 11.80 8.02
C ASN A 83 7.84 11.25 6.62
N HIS A 84 6.69 10.58 6.47
CA HIS A 84 6.23 10.14 5.16
C HIS A 84 6.04 11.34 4.22
N ARG A 85 6.25 11.11 2.92
CA ARG A 85 6.06 12.16 1.89
C ARG A 85 5.27 11.67 0.68
N SER A 86 4.83 10.42 0.74
CA SER A 86 4.15 9.74 -0.34
C SER A 86 3.22 8.66 0.21
N MET A 87 2.21 8.30 -0.58
CA MET A 87 1.29 7.21 -0.33
C MET A 87 1.21 6.30 -1.56
N ALA A 88 1.22 4.99 -1.33
CA ALA A 88 0.81 4.01 -2.32
C ALA A 88 -0.55 3.43 -1.91
N TYR A 89 -1.55 3.57 -2.77
CA TYR A 89 -2.86 2.98 -2.61
C TYR A 89 -2.96 1.73 -3.45
N ILE A 90 -3.14 0.58 -2.79
CA ILE A 90 -3.42 -0.68 -3.47
C ILE A 90 -4.93 -0.86 -3.50
N ILE A 91 -5.49 -1.01 -4.70
CA ILE A 91 -6.92 -1.05 -4.95
C ILE A 91 -7.31 -2.47 -5.40
N ALA A 92 -8.27 -3.05 -4.69
CA ALA A 92 -8.81 -4.38 -4.95
C ALA A 92 -10.35 -4.37 -4.97
N GLU A 93 -10.94 -5.36 -5.64
CA GLU A 93 -12.38 -5.61 -5.59
C GLU A 93 -12.79 -6.19 -4.21
N GLY A 94 -13.97 -5.83 -3.72
CA GLY A 94 -14.38 -6.05 -2.32
C GLY A 94 -14.53 -7.50 -1.89
N ASP A 95 -14.78 -8.39 -2.84
CA ASP A 95 -14.79 -9.84 -2.65
C ASP A 95 -13.38 -10.44 -2.48
N HIS A 96 -12.32 -9.66 -2.72
CA HIS A 96 -10.93 -10.07 -2.52
C HIS A 96 -10.36 -9.78 -1.12
N LEU A 97 -11.10 -9.23 -0.15
CA LEU A 97 -10.55 -8.86 1.18
C LEU A 97 -9.77 -10.01 1.85
N SER A 98 -10.31 -11.23 1.80
CA SER A 98 -9.69 -12.43 2.37
C SER A 98 -8.44 -12.90 1.61
N LYS A 99 -8.34 -12.58 0.31
CA LYS A 99 -7.17 -12.84 -0.53
C LYS A 99 -6.11 -11.74 -0.39
N PHE A 100 -6.57 -10.52 -0.12
CA PHE A 100 -5.75 -9.32 0.02
C PHE A 100 -4.92 -9.32 1.31
N LEU A 101 -5.46 -9.85 2.40
CA LEU A 101 -4.74 -10.05 3.67
C LEU A 101 -3.59 -11.09 3.61
N LYS A 102 -3.36 -11.72 2.46
CA LYS A 102 -2.25 -12.66 2.20
C LYS A 102 -1.09 -12.03 1.41
N LEU A 103 -1.20 -10.74 1.03
CA LEU A 103 -0.07 -9.91 0.58
C LEU A 103 0.88 -9.65 1.75
#